data_AF-A0A3P9DTP8-F1
#
_entry.id   AF-A0A3P9DTP8-F1
#
_cell.length_a   1.000
_cell.length_b   1.000
_cell.length_c   1.000
_cell.angle_alpha   90.00
_cell.angle_beta   90.00
_cell.angle_gamma   90.00
#
_symmetry.space_group_name_H-M   'P 1'
#
loop_
_entity.id
_entity.type
_entity.pdbx_description
1 polymer ?
#
loop_
_entity_poly.entity_id
_entity_poly.type
_entity_poly.pdbx_seq_one_letter_code
_entity_poly.pdbx_strand_id
1 'polypeptide(L)'
;MRSEKLRYTPTVILEPSWPQIYSSETVTVRCEGSQSLFVWRDGTLIRPSASEYIISRATEADSGGYSCCNVSLSVCSDIITLTVSLIFFPLTLLSCFKHLNFYVSICL
;
A
#
# COMPACT_ATOMS: atom_id res chain seq x y z
N MET A 1 -14.40 -17.73 15.17
CA MET A 1 -15.51 -17.06 14.44
C MET A 1 -14.90 -15.94 13.61
N ARG A 2 -14.58 -16.20 12.33
CA ARG A 2 -13.98 -15.19 11.45
C ARG A 2 -15.13 -14.45 10.77
N SER A 3 -15.39 -13.25 11.28
CA SER A 3 -16.52 -12.39 10.95
C SER A 3 -16.72 -12.24 9.43
N GLU A 4 -17.93 -12.56 8.96
CA GLU A 4 -18.47 -12.00 7.72
C GLU A 4 -18.62 -10.49 7.91
N LYS A 5 -17.54 -9.74 7.68
CA LYS A 5 -17.59 -8.31 7.42
C LYS A 5 -18.35 -8.15 6.10
N LEU A 6 -19.63 -7.77 6.20
CA LEU A 6 -20.59 -7.60 5.11
C LEU A 6 -19.95 -6.95 3.87
N ARG A 7 -20.24 -7.50 2.68
CA ARG A 7 -19.69 -7.15 1.34
C ARG A 7 -19.89 -5.69 0.87
N TYR A 8 -20.25 -4.77 1.77
CA TYR A 8 -20.46 -3.35 1.49
C TYR A 8 -19.39 -2.45 2.12
N THR A 9 -18.58 -2.96 3.06
CA THR A 9 -17.46 -2.17 3.60
C THR A 9 -16.29 -2.24 2.62
N PRO A 10 -15.76 -1.10 2.14
CA PRO A 10 -14.58 -1.10 1.30
C PRO A 10 -13.39 -1.69 2.05
N THR A 11 -12.44 -2.26 1.30
CA THR A 11 -11.20 -2.81 1.84
C THR A 11 -10.02 -2.25 1.07
N VAL A 12 -8.98 -1.82 1.79
CA VAL A 12 -7.69 -1.42 1.22
C VAL A 12 -6.83 -2.66 1.04
N ILE A 13 -6.20 -2.77 -0.13
CA ILE A 13 -5.21 -3.80 -0.43
C ILE A 13 -3.94 -3.10 -0.90
N LEU A 14 -2.81 -3.45 -0.29
CA LEU A 14 -1.50 -3.04 -0.78
C LEU A 14 -0.96 -4.14 -1.69
N GLU A 15 -0.35 -3.74 -2.81
CA GLU A 15 0.44 -4.61 -3.66
C GLU A 15 1.85 -4.02 -3.82
N PRO A 16 2.88 -4.64 -3.23
CA PRO A 16 2.81 -5.90 -2.47
C PRO A 16 2.09 -5.76 -1.11
N SER A 17 1.62 -6.88 -0.54
CA SER A 17 0.76 -6.88 0.66
C SER A 17 1.47 -6.50 1.96
N TRP A 18 2.74 -6.15 1.90
CA TRP A 18 3.50 -5.70 3.07
C TRP A 18 3.29 -4.20 3.30
N PRO A 19 3.07 -3.78 4.56
CA PRO A 19 2.96 -2.37 4.91
C PRO A 19 4.31 -1.63 4.92
N GLN A 20 5.43 -2.34 4.79
CA GLN A 20 6.77 -1.74 4.78
C GLN A 20 7.41 -1.91 3.40
N ILE A 21 7.83 -0.79 2.83
CA ILE A 21 8.58 -0.70 1.57
C ILE A 21 9.78 0.23 1.73
N TYR A 22 10.65 0.22 0.73
CA TYR A 22 11.82 1.05 0.69
C TYR A 22 11.69 2.19 -0.32
N SER A 23 12.49 3.23 -0.11
CA SER A 23 12.61 4.35 -1.03
C SER A 23 12.86 3.87 -2.47
N SER A 24 12.17 4.48 -3.44
CA SER A 24 12.18 4.11 -4.87
C SER A 24 11.47 2.81 -5.24
N GLU A 25 10.93 2.04 -4.28
CA GLU A 25 10.07 0.91 -4.61
C GLU A 25 8.70 1.40 -5.11
N THR A 26 8.01 0.52 -5.82
CA THR A 26 6.65 0.74 -6.30
C THR A 26 5.68 0.01 -5.39
N VAL A 27 4.61 0.70 -4.99
CA VAL A 27 3.46 0.09 -4.31
C VAL A 27 2.17 0.56 -4.94
N THR A 28 1.22 -0.35 -5.06
CA THR A 28 -0.12 -0.09 -5.55
C THR A 28 -1.10 -0.21 -4.40
N VAL A 29 -1.93 0.82 -4.20
CA VAL A 29 -3.04 0.82 -3.27
C VAL A 29 -4.32 0.55 -4.06
N ARG A 30 -4.98 -0.56 -3.79
CA ARG A 30 -6.22 -0.99 -4.46
C ARG A 30 -7.36 -0.94 -3.48
N CYS A 31 -8.52 -0.51 -3.97
CA CYS A 31 -9.76 -0.53 -3.20
C CYS A 31 -10.69 -1.60 -3.74
N GLU A 32 -11.05 -2.58 -2.92
CA GLU A 32 -12.10 -3.56 -3.23
C GLU A 32 -13.42 -3.19 -2.53
N GLY A 33 -14.55 -3.41 -3.21
CA GLY A 33 -15.89 -3.10 -2.71
C GLY A 33 -16.86 -2.67 -3.80
N SER A 34 -17.90 -1.90 -3.45
CA SER A 34 -18.82 -1.31 -4.44
C SER A 34 -18.18 -0.18 -5.23
N GLN A 35 -18.66 0.03 -6.46
CA GLN A 35 -18.07 0.90 -7.49
C GLN A 35 -17.83 2.34 -7.00
N SER A 36 -16.64 2.86 -7.33
CA SER A 36 -16.13 4.21 -7.02
C SER A 36 -15.74 4.47 -5.56
N LEU A 37 -14.53 4.04 -5.21
CA LEU A 37 -13.88 4.32 -3.93
C LEU A 37 -12.74 5.32 -4.12
N PHE A 38 -12.56 6.21 -3.15
CA PHE A 38 -11.46 7.14 -3.06
C PHE A 38 -10.44 6.63 -2.05
N VAL A 39 -9.16 6.92 -2.28
CA VAL A 39 -8.11 6.66 -1.29
C VAL A 39 -7.99 7.89 -0.40
N TRP A 40 -8.19 7.72 0.89
CA TRP A 40 -7.89 8.73 1.89
C TRP A 40 -6.50 8.46 2.47
N ARG A 41 -5.65 9.49 2.46
CA ARG A 41 -4.29 9.49 3.03
C ARG A 41 -4.09 10.73 3.88
N ASP A 42 -3.95 10.58 5.19
CA ASP A 42 -3.60 11.64 6.15
C ASP A 42 -4.32 12.99 5.90
N GLY A 43 -5.63 12.93 5.69
CA GLY A 43 -6.48 14.10 5.44
C GLY A 43 -6.65 14.50 3.98
N THR A 44 -5.93 13.85 3.06
CA THR A 44 -6.02 14.09 1.62
C THR A 44 -6.86 13.01 0.94
N LEU A 45 -7.85 13.43 0.16
CA LEU A 45 -8.66 12.54 -0.66
C LEU A 45 -8.08 12.45 -2.07
N ILE A 46 -7.66 11.24 -2.45
CA ILE A 46 -7.05 10.93 -3.74
C ILE A 46 -8.10 10.19 -4.56
N ARG A 47 -8.44 10.77 -5.72
CA ARG A 47 -9.26 10.10 -6.73
C ARG A 47 -8.35 9.47 -7.78
N PRO A 48 -8.08 8.16 -7.71
CA PRO A 48 -7.28 7.52 -8.72
C PRO A 48 -8.05 7.49 -10.06
N SER A 49 -7.31 7.62 -11.17
CA SER A 49 -7.85 7.59 -12.53
C SER A 49 -8.39 6.21 -12.92
N ALA A 50 -7.89 5.17 -12.24
CA ALA A 50 -8.33 3.78 -12.30
C ALA A 50 -8.68 3.30 -10.88
N SER A 51 -9.15 2.07 -10.68
CA SER A 51 -9.40 1.50 -9.33
C SER A 51 -8.12 1.27 -8.50
N GLU A 52 -7.00 1.86 -8.90
CA GLU A 52 -5.65 1.64 -8.38
C GLU A 52 -4.93 2.98 -8.22
N TYR A 53 -4.33 3.20 -7.05
CA TYR A 53 -3.46 4.33 -6.79
C TYR A 53 -2.01 3.83 -6.69
N ILE A 54 -1.18 4.20 -7.67
CA ILE A 54 0.18 3.69 -7.82
C ILE A 54 1.19 4.74 -7.34
N ILE A 55 2.03 4.37 -6.39
CA ILE A 55 3.20 5.12 -5.96
C ILE A 55 4.40 4.49 -6.66
N SER A 56 4.86 5.08 -7.76
CA SER A 56 5.90 4.49 -8.61
C SER A 56 7.32 4.65 -8.06
N ARG A 57 7.56 5.70 -7.27
CA ARG A 57 8.84 5.97 -6.61
C ARG A 57 8.56 6.43 -5.19
N ALA A 58 8.40 5.47 -4.29
CA ALA A 58 8.05 5.77 -2.91
C ALA A 58 9.11 6.63 -2.22
N THR A 59 8.64 7.61 -1.45
CA THR A 59 9.46 8.47 -0.58
C THR A 59 8.96 8.36 0.85
N GLU A 60 9.76 8.78 1.84
CA GLU A 60 9.33 8.79 3.24
C GLU A 60 8.02 9.57 3.45
N ALA A 61 7.76 10.59 2.62
CA ALA A 61 6.53 11.39 2.61
C ALA A 61 5.28 10.63 2.13
N ASP A 62 5.45 9.47 1.51
CA ASP A 62 4.34 8.57 1.16
C ASP A 62 3.96 7.65 2.33
N SER A 63 4.72 7.65 3.43
CA SER A 63 4.32 6.97 4.66
C SER A 63 3.07 7.62 5.24
N GLY A 64 2.20 6.81 5.83
CA GLY A 64 0.94 7.32 6.39
C GLY A 64 -0.16 6.28 6.46
N GLY A 65 -1.33 6.71 6.92
CA GLY A 65 -2.53 5.87 6.99
C GLY A 65 -3.31 5.90 5.67
N TYR A 66 -3.66 4.73 5.15
CA TYR A 66 -4.45 4.56 3.93
C TYR A 66 -5.79 3.93 4.26
N SER A 67 -6.86 4.56 3.77
CA SER A 67 -8.23 4.05 3.89
C SER A 67 -8.96 4.20 2.55
N CYS A 68 -9.82 3.25 2.22
CA CYS A 68 -10.72 3.35 1.07
C CYS A 68 -12.07 3.85 1.56
N CYS A 69 -12.54 4.97 1.01
CA CYS A 69 -13.82 5.57 1.38
C CYS A 69 -14.77 5.62 0.19
N ASN A 70 -16.08 5.54 0.45
CA ASN A 70 -17.09 5.83 -0.56
C ASN A 70 -17.08 7.31 -0.97
N VAL A 71 -17.79 7.63 -2.06
CA VAL A 71 -17.88 8.99 -2.60
C VAL A 71 -18.34 10.02 -1.56
N SER A 72 -19.25 9.62 -0.66
CA SER A 72 -19.80 10.49 0.38
C SER A 72 -18.95 10.57 1.66
N LEU A 73 -17.79 9.88 1.71
CA LEU A 73 -16.93 9.74 2.89
C LEU A 73 -17.63 9.24 4.16
N SER A 74 -18.82 8.65 4.02
CA SER A 74 -19.64 8.18 5.14
C SER A 74 -19.27 6.77 5.56
N VAL A 75 -18.67 6.00 4.65
CA VAL A 75 -18.21 4.64 4.90
C VAL A 75 -16.78 4.54 4.41
N CYS A 76 -15.88 4.23 5.33
CA CYS A 76 -14.46 4.03 5.07
C CYS A 76 -14.03 2.65 5.58
N SER A 77 -12.97 2.11 4.98
CA SER A 77 -12.32 0.88 5.44
C SER A 77 -11.53 1.12 6.72
N ASP A 78 -11.03 0.04 7.30
CA ASP A 78 -9.97 0.16 8.31
C ASP A 78 -8.75 0.83 7.67
N ILE A 79 -7.94 1.50 8.50
CA ILE A 79 -6.71 2.17 8.06
C ILE A 79 -5.58 1.14 8.02
N ILE A 80 -4.86 1.08 6.90
CA ILE A 80 -3.59 0.35 6.77
C ILE A 80 -2.46 1.38 6.73
N THR A 81 -1.45 1.20 7.57
CA THR A 81 -0.29 2.09 7.59
C THR A 81 0.76 1.61 6.59
N LEU A 82 1.12 2.46 5.63
CA LEU A 82 2.31 2.26 4.78
C LEU A 82 3.49 2.96 5.45
N THR A 83 4.63 2.26 5.53
CA THR A 83 5.90 2.78 6.02
C THR A 83 6.91 2.69 4.90
N VAL A 84 7.43 3.85 4.47
CA VAL A 84 8.51 3.94 3.50
C VAL A 84 9.79 4.29 4.24
N SER A 85 10.79 3.42 4.15
CA SER A 85 12.09 3.64 4.79
C SER A 85 13.17 3.91 3.75
N LEU A 86 14.12 4.80 4.07
CA LEU A 86 15.35 4.88 3.29
C LEU A 86 16.12 3.55 3.42
N ILE A 87 16.67 3.09 2.30
CA ILE A 87 17.63 1.99 2.33
C ILE A 87 18.93 2.53 2.93
N PHE A 88 19.00 2.61 4.26
CA PHE A 88 20.27 2.80 4.94
C PHE A 88 20.88 1.43 5.26
N PHE A 89 21.13 0.63 4.22
CA PHE A 89 22.14 -0.42 4.39
C PHE A 89 23.48 0.31 4.37
N PRO A 90 24.31 0.27 5.45
CA PRO A 90 25.72 0.57 5.28
C PRO A 90 26.21 -0.33 4.14
N LEU A 91 27.00 0.22 3.21
CA LEU A 91 27.50 -0.43 1.99
C LEU A 91 28.23 -1.78 2.21
N THR A 92 28.26 -2.29 3.44
CA THR A 92 28.97 -3.47 3.92
C THR A 92 28.05 -4.65 4.30
N LEU A 93 26.72 -4.55 4.22
CA LEU A 93 25.81 -5.67 4.57
C LEU A 93 25.05 -6.22 3.36
N LEU A 94 25.78 -6.87 2.45
CA LEU A 94 25.23 -7.81 1.48
C LEU A 94 24.69 -9.05 2.20
N SER A 95 23.50 -8.96 2.80
CA SER A 95 22.75 -10.14 3.22
C SER A 95 21.27 -9.96 2.91
N CYS A 96 20.90 -10.48 1.74
CA CYS A 96 19.59 -10.91 1.28
C CYS A 96 18.42 -10.77 2.29
N PHE A 97 17.52 -9.82 2.04
CA PHE A 97 16.12 -9.88 2.50
C PHE A 97 15.19 -9.57 1.32
N LYS A 98 15.01 -10.58 0.46
CA LYS A 98 13.98 -10.65 -0.59
C LYS A 98 13.12 -11.87 -0.28
N HIS A 99 12.12 -11.76 0.58
CA HIS A 99 11.18 -12.89 0.72
C HIS A 99 10.09 -12.79 -0.35
N LEU A 100 10.14 -13.77 -1.27
CA LEU A 100 9.27 -14.09 -2.42
C LEU A 100 9.60 -13.46 -3.79
N ASN A 101 10.56 -14.13 -4.47
CA ASN A 101 10.69 -14.36 -5.93
C ASN A 101 11.10 -13.21 -6.88
N PHE A 102 12.41 -12.90 -6.95
CA PHE A 102 13.15 -12.88 -8.24
C PHE A 102 14.69 -12.66 -8.15
N TYR A 103 15.28 -12.34 -6.99
CA TYR A 103 16.67 -11.87 -6.93
C TYR A 103 17.73 -12.90 -6.51
N VAL A 104 17.38 -14.19 -6.41
CA VAL A 104 18.33 -15.25 -5.99
C VAL A 104 19.06 -15.90 -7.17
N SER A 105 18.69 -15.60 -8.43
CA SER A 105 19.30 -16.24 -9.61
C SER A 105 20.39 -15.41 -10.32
N ILE A 106 20.78 -14.23 -9.82
CA ILE A 106 21.79 -13.37 -10.46
C ILE A 106 22.82 -12.82 -9.44
N CYS A 107 23.20 -13.62 -8.46
CA CYS A 107 24.48 -13.44 -7.78
C CYS A 107 25.41 -14.55 -8.31
N LEU A 108 26.34 -14.17 -9.20
CA LEU A 108 27.44 -15.02 -9.67
C LEU A 108 28.36 -15.43 -8.52
#